data_AF-A0AAC9N718-F1
#
_entry.id   AF-A0AAC9N718-F1
#
_cell.length_a   1.000
_cell.length_b   1.000
_cell.length_c   1.000
_cell.angle_alpha   90.00
_cell.angle_beta   90.00
_cell.angle_gamma   90.00
#
_symmetry.space_group_name_H-M   'P 1'
#
loop_
_entity.id
_entity.type
_entity.pdbx_description
1 polymer ?
#
loop_
_entity_poly.entity_id
_entity_poly.type
_entity_poly.pdbx_seq_one_letter_code
_entity_poly.pdbx_strand_id
1 'polypeptide(L)'
;MDNSIGLFSISELLGKNFFIPSYQRGYRWSEVQIKDLLNDIYSFAIKPNKAEKEFYCLQPIVIKKCTDETKVNNELKSDFDDNQWYEVIDGQQRLTTIRILLSYLVNELYPGKTLYEKHRKHLYKVEYETRKGCADFIDDFTESDDTIDFYFISEARKIIHEWFETSAHIKDPQKAKEKIRNTLIYSKEDQDQEGVVQIIWYEIYDEGKSSSIDTFIRINLGKIPLM
;
A
#
# COMPACT_ATOMS: atom_id res chain seq x y z
N MET A 1 17.54 -0.90 20.89
CA MET A 1 16.47 0.10 20.67
C MET A 1 15.13 -0.56 20.93
N ASP A 2 14.06 0.21 21.12
CA ASP A 2 12.72 -0.32 21.40
C ASP A 2 11.85 -0.34 20.15
N ASN A 3 10.80 -1.18 20.16
CA ASN A 3 9.75 -1.15 19.14
C ASN A 3 9.10 0.24 19.11
N SER A 4 8.75 0.72 17.92
CA SER A 4 8.11 2.02 17.74
C SER A 4 6.72 1.88 17.10
N ILE A 5 5.77 2.69 17.58
CA ILE A 5 4.43 2.79 17.02
C ILE A 5 4.13 4.26 16.69
N GLY A 6 3.63 4.51 15.50
CA GLY A 6 3.33 5.86 15.02
C GLY A 6 2.18 5.89 14.01
N LEU A 7 1.72 7.10 13.69
CA LEU A 7 0.72 7.33 12.64
C LEU A 7 1.38 7.97 11.44
N PHE A 8 1.43 7.23 10.34
CA PHE A 8 2.03 7.67 9.08
C PHE A 8 0.92 7.93 8.06
N SER A 9 0.90 9.11 7.45
CA SER A 9 0.10 9.36 6.25
C SER A 9 0.52 8.42 5.12
N ILE A 10 -0.40 8.09 4.21
CA ILE A 10 -0.05 7.34 3.00
C ILE A 10 1.00 8.13 2.18
N SER A 11 0.99 9.46 2.25
CA SER A 11 2.04 10.29 1.65
C SER A 11 3.44 9.99 2.23
N GLU A 12 3.56 9.66 3.51
CA GLU A 12 4.85 9.31 4.13
C GLU A 12 5.33 7.92 3.72
N LEU A 13 4.44 7.06 3.20
CA LEU A 13 4.84 5.79 2.61
C LEU A 13 5.45 5.99 1.22
N LEU A 14 5.06 7.04 0.49
CA LEU A 14 5.59 7.34 -0.85
C LEU A 14 7.12 7.47 -0.81
N GLY A 15 7.79 6.85 -1.77
CA GLY A 15 9.24 6.76 -1.82
C GLY A 15 9.87 5.79 -0.81
N LYS A 16 9.10 5.00 -0.05
CA LYS A 16 9.67 3.91 0.77
C LYS A 16 9.81 2.61 -0.02
N ASN A 17 10.56 1.66 0.54
CA ASN A 17 10.76 0.34 -0.06
C ASN A 17 10.35 -0.77 0.90
N PHE A 18 9.47 -1.66 0.44
CA PHE A 18 8.92 -2.76 1.23
C PHE A 18 9.28 -4.11 0.61
N PHE A 19 9.66 -5.05 1.46
CA PHE A 19 10.01 -6.42 1.09
C PHE A 19 9.00 -7.39 1.72
N ILE A 20 8.41 -8.26 0.90
CA ILE A 20 7.48 -9.30 1.31
C ILE A 20 8.22 -10.66 1.27
N PRO A 21 8.50 -11.26 2.44
CA PRO A 21 9.24 -12.52 2.52
C PRO A 21 8.40 -13.73 2.09
N SER A 22 9.08 -14.83 1.80
CA SER A 22 8.53 -16.07 1.24
C SER A 22 7.53 -16.80 2.13
N TYR A 23 7.62 -16.63 3.46
CA TYR A 23 6.65 -17.20 4.41
C TYR A 23 5.26 -16.57 4.31
N GLN A 24 5.17 -15.43 3.61
CA GLN A 24 3.93 -14.76 3.31
C GLN A 24 3.34 -15.20 1.97
N ARG A 25 2.02 -15.28 1.94
CA ARG A 25 1.29 -15.70 0.74
C ARG A 25 1.33 -14.61 -0.34
N GLY A 26 0.94 -14.99 -1.55
CA GLY A 26 0.75 -14.05 -2.64
C GLY A 26 -0.41 -13.08 -2.40
N TYR A 27 -0.55 -12.09 -3.26
CA TYR A 27 -1.65 -11.14 -3.16
C TYR A 27 -3.00 -11.83 -3.45
N ARG A 28 -3.90 -11.89 -2.45
CA ARG A 28 -5.19 -12.60 -2.51
C ARG A 28 -6.37 -11.81 -1.90
N TRP A 29 -6.33 -10.47 -1.92
CA TRP A 29 -7.50 -9.71 -1.46
C TRP A 29 -8.64 -9.87 -2.45
N SER A 30 -9.80 -10.22 -1.94
CA SER A 30 -11.02 -10.39 -2.73
C SER A 30 -11.69 -9.05 -3.03
N GLU A 31 -12.64 -9.05 -3.95
CA GLU A 31 -13.48 -7.90 -4.29
C GLU A 31 -14.08 -7.21 -3.07
N VAL A 32 -14.59 -7.98 -2.10
CA VAL A 32 -15.18 -7.43 -0.87
C VAL A 32 -14.16 -6.57 -0.12
N GLN A 33 -12.95 -7.09 0.10
CA GLN A 33 -11.91 -6.39 0.87
C GLN A 33 -11.41 -5.14 0.14
N ILE A 34 -11.32 -5.20 -1.19
CA ILE A 34 -10.93 -4.06 -2.02
C ILE A 34 -12.02 -2.99 -1.96
N LYS A 35 -13.28 -3.36 -2.17
CA LYS A 35 -14.41 -2.42 -2.12
C LYS A 35 -14.58 -1.80 -0.74
N ASP A 36 -14.40 -2.57 0.34
CA ASP A 36 -14.43 -2.04 1.71
C ASP A 36 -13.36 -0.97 1.92
N LEU A 37 -12.11 -1.22 1.50
CA LEU A 37 -11.04 -0.22 1.55
C LEU A 37 -11.39 1.05 0.75
N LEU A 38 -11.92 0.88 -0.46
CA LEU A 38 -12.29 2.01 -1.33
C LEU A 38 -13.46 2.82 -0.73
N ASN A 39 -14.48 2.14 -0.23
CA ASN A 39 -15.64 2.76 0.41
C ASN A 39 -15.25 3.56 1.64
N ASP A 40 -14.35 3.02 2.48
CA ASP A 40 -13.83 3.70 3.67
C ASP A 40 -13.10 5.00 3.31
N ILE A 41 -12.14 4.91 2.39
CA ILE A 41 -11.34 6.07 1.95
C ILE A 41 -12.24 7.11 1.28
N TYR A 42 -13.18 6.68 0.42
CA TYR A 42 -14.09 7.58 -0.27
C TYR A 42 -15.06 8.27 0.69
N SER A 43 -15.68 7.51 1.59
CA SER A 43 -16.60 8.04 2.60
C SER A 43 -15.92 9.11 3.44
N PHE A 44 -14.66 8.89 3.81
CA PHE A 44 -13.84 9.91 4.42
C PHE A 44 -13.61 11.10 3.47
N ALA A 45 -13.14 10.87 2.24
CA ALA A 45 -12.81 11.93 1.29
C ALA A 45 -14.01 12.87 1.00
N ILE A 46 -15.23 12.35 0.94
CA ILE A 46 -16.45 13.14 0.67
C ILE A 46 -17.15 13.69 1.91
N LYS A 47 -16.71 13.32 3.12
CA LYS A 47 -17.30 13.82 4.37
C LYS A 47 -17.30 15.36 4.38
N PRO A 48 -18.47 16.00 4.53
CA PRO A 48 -18.56 17.46 4.63
C PRO A 48 -18.10 17.94 6.00
N ASN A 49 -17.68 19.21 6.08
CA ASN A 49 -17.34 19.90 7.34
C ASN A 49 -16.29 19.15 8.17
N LYS A 50 -15.19 18.72 7.54
CA LYS A 50 -14.07 18.11 8.25
C LYS A 50 -13.46 19.07 9.26
N ALA A 51 -13.03 18.53 10.40
CA ALA A 51 -12.23 19.30 11.34
C ALA A 51 -10.86 19.63 10.73
N GLU A 52 -10.23 20.71 11.20
CA GLU A 52 -8.85 21.02 10.83
C GLU A 52 -7.95 19.85 11.25
N LYS A 53 -7.14 19.31 10.32
CA LYS A 53 -6.24 18.16 10.57
C LYS A 53 -6.97 16.83 10.85
N GLU A 54 -8.21 16.72 10.39
CA GLU A 54 -8.92 15.44 10.44
C GLU A 54 -8.26 14.38 9.55
N PHE A 55 -8.17 13.16 10.08
CA PHE A 55 -7.59 12.03 9.37
C PHE A 55 -8.46 10.77 9.51
N TYR A 56 -8.34 9.87 8.54
CA TYR A 56 -8.86 8.51 8.63
C TYR A 56 -7.73 7.52 8.89
N CYS A 57 -7.90 6.62 9.84
CA CYS A 57 -6.87 5.69 10.25
C CYS A 57 -7.15 4.28 9.74
N LEU A 58 -6.30 3.79 8.85
CA LEU A 58 -6.26 2.39 8.44
C LEU A 58 -5.56 1.54 9.50
N GLN A 59 -5.95 0.27 9.56
CA GLN A 59 -5.34 -0.71 10.46
C GLN A 59 -3.81 -0.82 10.27
N PRO A 60 -3.07 -1.38 11.24
CA PRO A 60 -1.61 -1.35 11.21
C PRO A 60 -0.94 -2.07 10.05
N ILE A 61 0.25 -1.61 9.69
CA ILE A 61 1.30 -2.41 9.06
C ILE A 61 2.39 -2.68 10.07
N VAL A 62 2.82 -3.94 10.15
CA VAL A 62 3.89 -4.36 11.04
C VAL A 62 5.12 -4.63 10.21
N ILE A 63 6.22 -3.99 10.54
CA ILE A 63 7.42 -3.95 9.71
C ILE A 63 8.69 -4.07 10.55
N LYS A 64 9.79 -4.47 9.92
CA LYS A 64 11.14 -4.49 10.48
C LYS A 64 12.12 -3.98 9.42
N LYS A 65 13.15 -3.24 9.80
CA LYS A 65 14.19 -2.84 8.83
C LYS A 65 14.93 -4.07 8.31
N CYS A 66 15.07 -4.16 6.98
CA CYS A 66 15.87 -5.20 6.34
C CYS A 66 17.35 -5.03 6.70
N THR A 67 18.02 -6.12 7.03
CA THR A 67 19.49 -6.14 7.19
C THR A 67 20.17 -6.03 5.83
N ASP A 68 21.47 -5.72 5.83
CA ASP A 68 22.27 -5.75 4.59
C ASP A 68 22.29 -7.13 3.95
N GLU A 69 22.35 -8.20 4.77
CA GLU A 69 22.21 -9.58 4.31
C GLU A 69 20.88 -9.82 3.60
N THR A 70 19.77 -9.35 4.16
CA THR A 70 18.44 -9.48 3.54
C THR A 70 18.41 -8.78 2.17
N LYS A 71 18.97 -7.57 2.09
CA LYS A 71 19.03 -6.79 0.83
C LYS A 71 19.89 -7.49 -0.21
N VAL A 72 21.06 -8.00 0.17
CA VAL A 72 21.99 -8.70 -0.74
C VAL A 72 21.39 -10.01 -1.25
N ASN A 73 20.87 -10.86 -0.36
CA ASN A 73 20.35 -12.18 -0.71
C ASN A 73 19.11 -12.11 -1.63
N ASN A 74 18.38 -11.00 -1.59
CA ASN A 74 17.15 -10.79 -2.36
C ASN A 74 17.33 -9.80 -3.53
N GLU A 75 18.56 -9.32 -3.75
CA GLU A 75 18.92 -8.34 -4.77
C GLU A 75 18.11 -7.02 -4.68
N LEU A 76 17.77 -6.60 -3.46
CA LEU A 76 16.96 -5.41 -3.21
C LEU A 76 17.77 -4.13 -3.45
N LYS A 77 17.31 -3.33 -4.42
CA LYS A 77 17.94 -2.06 -4.82
C LYS A 77 16.89 -0.98 -5.04
N SER A 78 17.14 0.19 -4.49
CA SER A 78 16.33 1.37 -4.73
C SER A 78 17.17 2.62 -4.90
N ASP A 79 16.74 3.46 -5.83
CA ASP A 79 17.37 4.75 -6.15
C ASP A 79 16.87 5.88 -5.23
N PHE A 80 16.03 5.54 -4.24
CA PHE A 80 15.46 6.49 -3.29
C PHE A 80 15.42 5.90 -1.85
N ASP A 81 15.23 6.79 -0.87
CA ASP A 81 15.22 6.48 0.57
C ASP A 81 16.53 5.83 1.05
N ASP A 82 17.67 6.24 0.49
CA ASP A 82 19.00 5.72 0.82
C ASP A 82 19.10 4.18 0.79
N ASN A 83 18.33 3.54 -0.11
CA ASN A 83 18.19 2.09 -0.20
C ASN A 83 17.77 1.43 1.13
N GLN A 84 16.99 2.14 1.95
CA GLN A 84 16.34 1.58 3.14
C GLN A 84 15.15 0.72 2.73
N TRP A 85 15.17 -0.54 3.17
CA TRP A 85 14.09 -1.50 2.96
C TRP A 85 13.47 -1.93 4.28
N TYR A 86 12.17 -2.20 4.25
CA TYR A 86 11.41 -2.71 5.38
C TYR A 86 10.80 -4.06 5.02
N GLU A 87 11.16 -5.11 5.77
CA GLU A 87 10.46 -6.38 5.74
C GLU A 87 9.07 -6.17 6.32
N VAL A 88 8.04 -6.47 5.56
CA VAL A 88 6.65 -6.45 6.04
C VAL A 88 6.40 -7.75 6.75
N ILE A 89 5.96 -7.68 8.01
CA ILE A 89 5.60 -8.83 8.83
C ILE A 89 4.08 -9.05 8.78
N ASP A 90 3.28 -7.98 8.87
CA ASP A 90 1.82 -8.05 8.72
C ASP A 90 1.28 -6.84 7.95
N GLY A 91 0.14 -7.02 7.29
CA GLY A 91 -0.50 -6.00 6.47
C GLY A 91 -0.10 -5.98 4.99
N GLN A 92 0.61 -7.00 4.49
CA GLN A 92 1.03 -7.11 3.08
C GLN A 92 -0.09 -6.87 2.06
N GLN A 93 -1.29 -7.38 2.35
CA GLN A 93 -2.43 -7.31 1.44
C GLN A 93 -2.90 -5.87 1.28
N ARG A 94 -3.08 -5.17 2.40
CA ARG A 94 -3.50 -3.77 2.43
C ARG A 94 -2.47 -2.88 1.78
N LEU A 95 -1.19 -3.08 2.12
CA LEU A 95 -0.09 -2.32 1.54
C LEU A 95 -0.03 -2.48 0.01
N THR A 96 -0.24 -3.71 -0.50
CA THR A 96 -0.25 -3.96 -1.94
C THR A 96 -1.49 -3.36 -2.61
N THR A 97 -2.69 -3.45 -2.01
CA THR A 97 -3.90 -2.84 -2.59
C THR A 97 -3.81 -1.31 -2.65
N ILE A 98 -3.28 -0.65 -1.61
CA ILE A 98 -3.04 0.81 -1.64
C ILE A 98 -2.07 1.14 -2.78
N ARG A 99 -1.06 0.29 -3.01
CA ARG A 99 -0.09 0.48 -4.09
C ARG A 99 -0.74 0.37 -5.48
N ILE A 100 -1.60 -0.62 -5.67
CA ILE A 100 -2.38 -0.80 -6.90
C ILE A 100 -3.31 0.39 -7.11
N LEU A 101 -4.01 0.85 -6.06
CA LEU A 101 -4.88 2.03 -6.12
C LEU A 101 -4.10 3.30 -6.52
N LEU A 102 -2.94 3.54 -5.91
CA LEU A 102 -2.09 4.68 -6.27
C LEU A 102 -1.61 4.61 -7.73
N SER A 103 -1.17 3.43 -8.20
CA SER A 103 -0.78 3.21 -9.60
C SER A 103 -1.96 3.51 -10.55
N TYR A 104 -3.13 2.96 -10.25
CA TYR A 104 -4.36 3.22 -11.00
C TYR A 104 -4.68 4.72 -11.07
N LEU A 105 -4.67 5.43 -9.93
CA LEU A 105 -4.96 6.86 -9.89
C LEU A 105 -3.95 7.69 -10.66
N VAL A 106 -2.66 7.35 -10.62
CA VAL A 106 -1.61 8.02 -11.41
C VAL A 106 -1.88 7.84 -12.90
N ASN A 107 -2.16 6.62 -13.34
CA ASN A 107 -2.42 6.32 -14.75
C ASN A 107 -3.68 7.04 -15.28
N GLU A 108 -4.75 7.09 -14.48
CA GLU A 108 -6.01 7.71 -14.88
C GLU A 108 -5.96 9.24 -14.84
N LEU A 109 -5.33 9.82 -13.82
CA LEU A 109 -5.32 11.28 -13.61
C LEU A 109 -4.16 11.97 -14.33
N TYR A 110 -3.07 11.24 -14.57
CA TYR A 110 -1.85 11.75 -15.19
C TYR A 110 -1.38 10.88 -16.37
N PRO A 111 -2.19 10.73 -17.44
CA PRO A 111 -1.80 9.88 -18.58
C PRO A 111 -0.41 10.24 -19.13
N GLY A 112 0.46 9.23 -19.21
CA GLY A 112 1.84 9.36 -19.69
C GLY A 112 2.77 10.15 -18.77
N LYS A 113 2.42 10.37 -17.50
CA LYS A 113 3.22 11.07 -16.51
C LYS A 113 3.28 10.31 -15.19
N THR A 114 4.42 10.39 -14.54
CA THR A 114 4.66 9.80 -13.23
C THR A 114 4.12 10.68 -12.10
N LEU A 115 3.93 10.09 -10.92
CA LEU A 115 3.65 10.86 -9.71
C LEU A 115 4.78 11.86 -9.40
N TYR A 116 6.02 11.49 -9.71
CA TYR A 116 7.19 12.35 -9.48
C TYR A 116 7.15 13.61 -10.33
N GLU A 117 6.79 13.53 -11.61
CA GLU A 117 6.68 14.70 -12.48
C GLU A 117 5.60 15.69 -12.01
N LYS A 118 4.56 15.19 -11.34
CA LYS A 118 3.43 16.00 -10.88
C LYS A 118 3.58 16.54 -9.47
N HIS A 119 4.08 15.71 -8.56
CA HIS A 119 4.06 15.97 -7.12
C HIS A 119 5.43 15.83 -6.46
N ARG A 120 6.48 15.50 -7.22
CA ARG A 120 7.84 15.23 -6.69
C ARG A 120 7.87 14.13 -5.63
N LYS A 121 6.95 13.16 -5.73
CA LYS A 121 6.86 11.97 -4.87
C LYS A 121 6.94 10.71 -5.73
N HIS A 122 7.74 9.73 -5.29
CA HIS A 122 7.79 8.42 -5.94
C HIS A 122 6.71 7.50 -5.35
N LEU A 123 6.11 6.63 -6.16
CA LEU A 123 5.35 5.51 -5.60
C LEU A 123 6.30 4.61 -4.81
N TYR A 124 5.84 4.06 -3.70
CA TYR A 124 6.65 3.15 -2.90
C TYR A 124 6.81 1.79 -3.56
N LYS A 125 7.91 1.09 -3.29
CA LYS A 125 8.16 -0.24 -3.85
C LYS A 125 7.62 -1.34 -2.96
N VAL A 126 7.11 -2.41 -3.56
CA VAL A 126 6.73 -3.65 -2.89
C VAL A 126 7.35 -4.80 -3.66
N GLU A 127 8.47 -5.34 -3.14
CA GLU A 127 9.17 -6.48 -3.74
C GLU A 127 8.83 -7.77 -3.02
N TYR A 128 8.64 -8.85 -3.77
CA TYR A 128 8.35 -10.17 -3.22
C TYR A 128 9.57 -11.10 -3.38
N GLU A 129 9.88 -11.86 -2.34
CA GLU A 129 10.99 -12.83 -2.37
C GLU A 129 10.82 -13.87 -3.49
N THR A 130 9.65 -14.52 -3.54
CA THR A 130 9.39 -15.66 -4.43
C THR A 130 8.58 -15.32 -5.68
N ARG A 131 8.22 -14.04 -5.86
CA ARG A 131 7.30 -13.58 -6.92
C ARG A 131 7.90 -12.39 -7.66
N LYS A 132 9.07 -12.61 -8.24
CA LYS A 132 9.81 -11.60 -9.02
C LYS A 132 8.93 -11.08 -10.17
N GLY A 133 9.06 -9.79 -10.47
CA GLY A 133 8.25 -9.11 -11.49
C GLY A 133 6.89 -8.60 -11.00
N CYS A 134 6.42 -8.93 -9.79
CA CYS A 134 5.18 -8.35 -9.26
C CYS A 134 5.24 -6.83 -9.12
N ALA A 135 6.40 -6.27 -8.72
CA ALA A 135 6.58 -4.83 -8.60
C ALA A 135 6.42 -4.14 -9.96
N ASP A 136 7.14 -4.63 -10.97
CA ASP A 136 7.07 -4.13 -12.35
C ASP A 136 5.66 -4.28 -12.94
N PHE A 137 5.00 -5.41 -12.68
CA PHE A 137 3.64 -5.69 -13.15
C PHE A 137 2.60 -4.69 -12.62
N ILE A 138 2.75 -4.25 -11.36
CA ILE A 138 1.87 -3.23 -10.77
C ILE A 138 2.03 -1.86 -11.46
N ASP A 139 3.20 -1.58 -12.03
CA ASP A 139 3.52 -0.30 -12.68
C ASP A 139 3.22 -0.27 -14.17
N ASP A 140 3.75 -1.25 -14.91
CA ASP A 140 3.67 -1.25 -16.38
C ASP A 140 2.39 -1.90 -16.91
N PHE A 141 1.70 -2.69 -16.08
CA PHE A 141 0.46 -3.38 -16.39
C PHE A 141 0.40 -3.90 -17.83
N THR A 142 1.22 -4.90 -18.10
CA THR A 142 0.99 -5.76 -19.26
C THR A 142 -0.13 -6.73 -18.90
N GLU A 143 -1.11 -6.95 -19.79
CA GLU A 143 -2.05 -8.06 -19.57
C GLU A 143 -1.26 -9.37 -19.65
N SER A 144 -1.00 -9.98 -18.50
CA SER A 144 -0.37 -11.29 -18.38
C SER A 144 -0.99 -12.03 -17.20
N ASP A 145 -1.42 -13.26 -17.46
CA ASP A 145 -1.87 -14.22 -16.45
C ASP A 145 -0.80 -15.30 -16.24
N ASP A 146 0.47 -15.00 -16.56
CA ASP A 146 1.57 -15.97 -16.52
C ASP A 146 1.82 -16.51 -15.09
N THR A 147 1.39 -15.76 -14.07
CA THR A 147 1.38 -16.20 -12.69
C THR A 147 0.03 -15.95 -12.03
N ILE A 148 -0.33 -16.82 -11.07
CA ILE A 148 -1.54 -16.63 -10.25
C ILE A 148 -1.55 -15.27 -9.53
N ASP A 149 -0.38 -14.75 -9.17
CA ASP A 149 -0.23 -13.45 -8.52
C ASP A 149 -0.57 -12.29 -9.48
N PHE A 150 -0.15 -12.37 -10.74
CA PHE A 150 -0.51 -11.39 -11.78
C PHE A 150 -2.01 -11.37 -12.03
N TYR A 151 -2.65 -12.55 -12.08
CA TYR A 151 -4.11 -12.65 -12.18
C TYR A 151 -4.80 -11.87 -11.05
N PHE A 152 -4.42 -12.09 -9.78
CA PHE A 152 -5.05 -11.39 -8.64
C PHE A 152 -4.75 -9.88 -8.62
N ILE A 153 -3.57 -9.45 -9.08
CA ILE A 153 -3.25 -8.02 -9.20
C ILE A 153 -4.10 -7.37 -10.30
N SER A 154 -4.21 -8.03 -11.45
CA SER A 154 -5.07 -7.61 -12.56
C SER A 154 -6.53 -7.52 -12.15
N GLU A 155 -7.02 -8.53 -11.45
CA GLU A 155 -8.38 -8.57 -10.94
C GLU A 155 -8.63 -7.42 -9.96
N ALA A 156 -7.70 -7.15 -9.04
CA ALA A 156 -7.84 -6.02 -8.14
C ALA A 156 -7.89 -4.68 -8.85
N ARG A 157 -7.10 -4.48 -9.90
CA ARG A 157 -7.16 -3.27 -10.72
C ARG A 157 -8.51 -3.15 -11.45
N LYS A 158 -9.03 -4.24 -12.02
CA LYS A 158 -10.36 -4.28 -12.66
C LYS A 158 -11.44 -3.89 -11.66
N ILE A 159 -11.42 -4.47 -10.46
CA ILE A 159 -12.36 -4.16 -9.38
C ILE A 159 -12.27 -2.67 -8.99
N ILE A 160 -11.07 -2.12 -8.86
CA ILE A 160 -10.88 -0.69 -8.57
C ILE A 160 -11.48 0.17 -9.69
N HIS A 161 -11.21 -0.17 -10.95
CA HIS A 161 -11.76 0.54 -12.11
C HIS A 161 -13.28 0.50 -12.11
N GLU A 162 -13.87 -0.70 -12.03
CA GLU A 162 -15.32 -0.88 -11.97
C GLU A 162 -15.95 -0.15 -10.79
N TRP A 163 -15.30 -0.15 -9.63
CA TRP A 163 -15.79 0.57 -8.46
C TRP A 163 -15.88 2.08 -8.72
N PHE A 164 -14.90 2.70 -9.39
CA PHE A 164 -14.98 4.12 -9.73
C PHE A 164 -16.06 4.43 -10.78
N GLU A 165 -16.20 3.57 -11.79
CA GLU A 165 -17.06 3.85 -12.95
C GLU A 165 -18.53 3.45 -12.74
N THR A 166 -18.81 2.44 -11.90
CA THR A 166 -20.14 1.81 -11.80
C THR A 166 -20.81 1.95 -10.43
N SER A 167 -20.09 2.42 -9.40
CA SER A 167 -20.67 2.56 -8.07
C SER A 167 -21.78 3.59 -8.04
N ALA A 168 -22.99 3.18 -7.64
CA ALA A 168 -24.17 4.06 -7.59
C ALA A 168 -24.01 5.30 -6.68
N HIS A 169 -23.09 5.25 -5.72
CA HIS A 169 -22.79 6.37 -4.81
C HIS A 169 -21.77 7.37 -5.41
N ILE A 170 -21.15 7.05 -6.53
CA ILE A 170 -20.22 7.92 -7.27
C ILE A 170 -20.99 8.56 -8.43
N LYS A 171 -21.22 9.87 -8.34
CA LYS A 171 -21.88 10.64 -9.41
C LYS A 171 -20.93 11.15 -10.48
N ASP A 172 -19.67 11.33 -10.11
CA ASP A 172 -18.61 11.89 -10.94
C ASP A 172 -17.32 11.10 -10.66
N PRO A 173 -17.00 10.11 -11.50
CA PRO A 173 -15.81 9.27 -11.33
C PRO A 173 -14.52 10.07 -11.30
N GLN A 174 -14.38 11.09 -12.14
CA GLN A 174 -13.19 11.94 -12.20
C GLN A 174 -12.98 12.67 -10.88
N LYS A 175 -14.04 13.32 -10.36
CA LYS A 175 -13.98 14.01 -9.07
C LYS A 175 -13.74 13.05 -7.91
N ALA A 176 -14.28 11.83 -7.96
CA ALA A 176 -14.02 10.81 -6.95
C ALA A 176 -12.54 10.39 -6.94
N LYS A 177 -11.95 10.13 -8.11
CA LYS A 177 -10.52 9.83 -8.27
C LYS A 177 -9.65 10.94 -7.69
N GLU A 178 -9.97 12.20 -8.00
CA GLU A 178 -9.24 13.38 -7.48
C GLU A 178 -9.33 13.49 -5.95
N LYS A 179 -10.52 13.32 -5.38
CA LYS A 179 -10.73 13.38 -3.93
C LYS A 179 -9.98 12.29 -3.19
N ILE A 180 -10.08 11.04 -3.66
CA ILE A 180 -9.34 9.91 -3.06
C ILE A 180 -7.85 10.17 -3.17
N ARG A 181 -7.34 10.55 -4.35
CA ARG A 181 -5.92 10.89 -4.54
C ARG A 181 -5.45 11.92 -3.51
N ASN A 182 -6.17 13.02 -3.32
CA ASN A 182 -5.79 14.07 -2.36
C ASN A 182 -5.61 13.51 -0.95
N THR A 183 -6.49 12.61 -0.49
CA THR A 183 -6.35 11.98 0.83
C THR A 183 -5.11 11.08 0.99
N LEU A 184 -4.57 10.58 -0.13
CA LEU A 184 -3.46 9.62 -0.14
C LEU A 184 -2.10 10.27 -0.39
N ILE A 185 -2.05 11.36 -1.16
CA ILE A 185 -0.78 12.00 -1.56
C ILE A 185 -0.42 13.23 -0.73
N TYR A 186 -1.34 13.79 0.04
CA TYR A 186 -1.06 14.86 0.99
C TYR A 186 -0.76 14.29 2.38
N SER A 187 0.11 14.98 3.11
CA SER A 187 0.48 14.75 4.50
C SER A 187 -0.27 15.73 5.42
N LYS A 188 0.02 15.66 6.72
CA LYS A 188 -0.60 16.56 7.71
C LYS A 188 -0.20 18.03 7.51
N GLU A 189 0.96 18.25 6.91
CA GLU A 189 1.56 19.57 6.70
C GLU A 189 1.00 20.28 5.47
N ASP A 190 0.62 19.52 4.42
CA ASP A 190 0.09 20.05 3.15
C ASP A 190 -1.34 19.55 2.85
N GLN A 191 -2.09 19.13 3.87
CA GLN A 191 -3.45 18.60 3.71
C GLN A 191 -4.39 19.59 3.00
N ASP A 192 -5.25 19.03 2.16
CA ASP A 192 -6.36 19.75 1.53
C ASP A 192 -7.67 19.54 2.34
N GLN A 193 -8.77 20.12 1.88
CA GLN A 193 -10.11 19.97 2.44
C GLN A 193 -10.57 18.49 2.55
N GLU A 194 -9.98 17.58 1.77
CA GLU A 194 -10.26 16.15 1.84
C GLU A 194 -9.69 15.46 3.09
N GLY A 195 -8.77 16.07 3.83
CA GLY A 195 -8.07 15.46 4.97
C GLY A 195 -7.05 14.40 4.52
N VAL A 196 -6.51 13.64 5.49
CA VAL A 196 -5.41 12.70 5.23
C VAL A 196 -5.77 11.28 5.65
N VAL A 197 -5.43 10.28 4.83
CA VAL A 197 -5.46 8.88 5.26
C VAL A 197 -4.13 8.53 5.89
N GLN A 198 -4.18 7.96 7.09
CA GLN A 198 -3.03 7.48 7.83
C GLN A 198 -3.11 5.97 8.08
N ILE A 199 -1.97 5.38 8.39
CA ILE A 199 -1.82 4.00 8.81
C ILE A 199 -1.05 3.95 10.13
N ILE A 200 -1.37 2.95 10.95
CA ILE A 200 -0.57 2.67 12.14
C ILE A 200 0.72 1.98 11.68
N TRP A 201 1.84 2.69 11.79
CA TRP A 201 3.19 2.19 11.51
C TRP A 201 3.72 1.52 12.77
N TYR A 202 3.85 0.19 12.75
CA TYR A 202 4.43 -0.56 13.86
C TYR A 202 5.77 -1.17 13.45
N GLU A 203 6.85 -0.53 13.87
CA GLU A 203 8.21 -0.95 13.57
C GLU A 203 8.79 -1.76 14.73
N ILE A 204 9.18 -2.99 14.42
CA ILE A 204 9.79 -3.90 15.36
C ILE A 204 11.30 -3.75 15.28
N TYR A 205 11.91 -3.51 16.42
CA TYR A 205 13.36 -3.55 16.59
C TYR A 205 13.74 -4.87 17.22
N ASP A 206 14.62 -5.63 16.57
CA ASP A 206 14.97 -6.98 17.02
C ASP A 206 16.48 -7.21 16.89
N GLU A 207 17.15 -7.36 18.03
CA GLU A 207 18.55 -7.78 18.19
C GLU A 207 18.69 -9.31 18.25
N GLY A 208 17.85 -10.04 17.49
CA GLY A 208 18.01 -11.49 17.28
C GLY A 208 17.37 -12.41 18.30
N LYS A 209 16.20 -12.06 18.88
CA LYS A 209 15.49 -12.94 19.84
C LYS A 209 14.09 -13.39 19.42
N SER A 210 13.49 -12.82 18.37
CA SER A 210 12.26 -13.36 17.79
C SER A 210 12.31 -13.30 16.28
N SER A 211 12.20 -14.44 15.60
CA SER A 211 12.17 -14.43 14.14
C SER A 211 10.97 -13.61 13.65
N SER A 212 11.09 -12.91 12.52
CA SER A 212 9.96 -12.21 11.89
C SER A 212 8.74 -13.14 11.75
N ILE A 213 9.01 -14.43 11.53
CA ILE A 213 8.06 -15.55 11.50
C ILE A 213 7.35 -15.73 12.84
N ASP A 214 8.04 -15.77 13.98
CA ASP A 214 7.41 -15.90 15.30
C ASP A 214 6.47 -14.73 15.59
N THR A 215 6.87 -13.52 15.18
CA THR A 215 6.03 -12.33 15.35
C THR A 215 4.81 -12.39 14.44
N PHE A 216 4.99 -12.79 13.18
CA PHE A 216 3.88 -13.02 12.26
C PHE A 216 2.89 -14.06 12.80
N ILE A 217 3.39 -15.20 13.30
CA ILE A 217 2.57 -16.26 13.90
C ILE A 217 1.81 -15.71 15.12
N ARG A 218 2.47 -14.98 16.01
CA ARG A 218 1.83 -14.37 17.19
C ARG A 218 0.75 -13.35 16.84
N ILE A 219 0.93 -12.56 15.78
CA ILE A 219 -0.06 -11.58 15.31
C ILE A 219 -1.27 -12.27 14.67
N ASN A 220 -1.05 -13.43 14.04
CA ASN A 220 -2.08 -14.18 13.34
C ASN A 220 -2.65 -15.35 14.15
N LEU A 221 -2.12 -15.62 15.34
CA LEU A 221 -2.62 -16.63 16.28
C LEU A 221 -4.08 -16.32 16.65
N GLY A 222 -5.00 -17.20 16.25
CA GLY A 222 -6.44 -17.05 16.46
C GLY A 222 -7.20 -16.44 15.27
N LYS A 223 -6.51 -15.92 14.24
CA LYS A 223 -7.10 -15.71 12.91
C LYS A 223 -7.05 -17.04 12.17
N ILE A 224 -8.06 -17.35 11.36
CA ILE A 224 -8.18 -18.65 10.66
C ILE A 224 -6.84 -18.97 9.96
N PRO A 225 -6.24 -20.16 10.19
CA PRO A 225 -4.97 -20.51 9.58
C PRO A 225 -5.15 -20.58 8.07
N LEU A 226 -4.28 -19.89 7.34
CA LEU A 226 -4.22 -19.97 5.89
C LEU A 226 -3.23 -21.09 5.55
N MET A 227 -3.74 -22.33 5.51
CA MET A 227 -3.14 -23.40 4.69
C MET A 227 -3.38 -23.10 3.21
#